data_AF-A0AAP6D048-F1
#
_entry.id   AF-A0AAP6D048-F1
#
_cell.length_a   1.000
_cell.length_b   1.000
_cell.length_c   1.000
_cell.angle_alpha   90.00
_cell.angle_beta   90.00
_cell.angle_gamma   90.00
#
_symmetry.space_group_name_H-M   'P 1'
#
loop_
_entity.id
_entity.type
_entity.pdbx_description
1 polymer ?
#
loop_
_entity_poly.entity_id
_entity_poly.type
_entity_poly.pdbx_seq_one_letter_code
_entity_poly.pdbx_strand_id
1 'polypeptide(L)'
;MKVQLIPSLCVLSGTLLASVASAQVAYTWVDENGVVHFSDTPNQGAKTIALPNLEASAPAPEVESTESLAPQAKAAPEPEEELEKKSDKPQPLQLAMLTPQHNETIRSNRGLI
;
A
#
# COMPACT_ATOMS: atom_id res chain seq x y z
N MET A 1 61.66 1.47 19.15
CA MET A 1 60.18 1.48 19.07
C MET A 1 59.76 2.67 18.21
N LYS A 2 58.71 2.52 17.39
CA LYS A 2 57.98 3.57 16.65
C LYS A 2 58.46 3.86 15.21
N VAL A 3 58.11 2.98 14.26
CA VAL A 3 57.79 3.43 12.90
C VAL A 3 56.82 2.52 12.10
N GLN A 4 56.46 1.32 12.59
CA GLN A 4 55.53 0.44 11.87
C GLN A 4 54.03 0.71 12.07
N LEU A 5 53.65 1.69 12.91
CA LEU A 5 52.23 1.96 13.22
C LEU A 5 51.48 2.67 12.07
N ILE A 6 52.17 3.45 11.24
CA ILE A 6 51.54 4.27 10.18
C ILE A 6 51.12 3.43 8.95
N PRO A 7 51.97 2.56 8.37
CA PRO A 7 51.52 1.75 7.22
C PRO A 7 50.46 0.71 7.64
N SER A 8 50.54 0.19 8.87
CA SER A 8 49.56 -0.75 9.41
C SER A 8 48.19 -0.11 9.63
N LEU A 9 48.13 1.18 10.01
CA LEU A 9 46.88 1.92 10.19
C LEU A 9 46.21 2.23 8.85
N CYS A 10 46.99 2.51 7.79
CA CYS A 10 46.45 2.72 6.44
C CYS A 10 45.84 1.45 5.83
N VAL A 11 46.46 0.28 6.05
CA VAL A 11 45.91 -1.02 5.58
C VAL A 11 44.64 -1.42 6.35
N LEU A 12 44.57 -1.12 7.66
CA LEU A 12 43.37 -1.36 8.48
C LEU A 12 42.21 -0.41 8.12
N SER A 13 42.50 0.84 7.75
CA SER A 13 41.46 1.83 7.40
C SER A 13 40.83 1.55 6.02
N GLY A 14 41.61 1.00 5.08
CA GLY A 14 41.12 0.66 3.73
C GLY A 14 40.16 -0.53 3.68
N THR A 15 40.19 -1.43 4.66
CA THR A 15 39.33 -2.63 4.71
C THR A 15 37.94 -2.37 5.29
N LEU A 16 37.72 -1.25 5.98
CA LEU A 16 36.45 -0.97 6.66
C LEU A 16 35.37 -0.37 5.73
N LEU A 17 35.73 0.06 4.52
CA LEU A 17 34.82 0.70 3.57
C LEU A 17 34.11 -0.28 2.60
N ALA A 18 34.35 -1.59 2.72
CA ALA A 18 33.89 -2.57 1.72
C ALA A 18 32.44 -3.06 1.89
N SER A 19 31.68 -2.55 2.87
CA SER A 19 30.36 -3.11 3.20
C SER A 19 29.26 -2.05 3.31
N VAL A 20 29.05 -1.29 2.22
CA VAL A 20 27.75 -0.64 1.96
C VAL A 20 27.04 -1.41 0.85
N ALA A 21 26.56 -2.61 1.19
CA ALA A 21 25.71 -3.38 0.28
C ALA A 21 24.32 -2.73 0.25
N SER A 22 24.11 -1.80 -0.67
CA SER A 22 22.78 -1.27 -1.00
C SER A 22 22.02 -2.35 -1.76
N ALA A 23 21.39 -3.30 -1.06
CA ALA A 23 20.65 -4.39 -1.69
C ALA A 23 19.36 -3.87 -2.32
N GLN A 24 19.42 -3.58 -3.63
CA GLN A 24 18.26 -3.28 -4.48
C GLN A 24 17.61 -4.57 -5.03
N VAL A 25 18.02 -5.73 -4.53
CA VAL A 25 17.62 -7.05 -5.01
C VAL A 25 17.34 -7.94 -3.80
N ALA A 26 16.19 -8.60 -3.80
CA ALA A 26 15.87 -9.69 -2.89
C ALA A 26 15.82 -11.02 -3.65
N TYR A 27 15.87 -12.12 -2.93
CA TYR A 27 15.87 -13.47 -3.49
C TYR A 27 14.65 -14.23 -2.99
N THR A 28 13.99 -14.99 -3.87
CA THR A 28 12.82 -15.78 -3.52
C THR A 28 12.87 -17.18 -4.11
N TRP A 29 12.37 -18.16 -3.37
CA TRP A 29 12.19 -19.53 -3.83
C TRP A 29 10.96 -20.15 -3.19
N VAL A 30 10.51 -21.26 -3.76
CA VAL A 30 9.44 -22.08 -3.20
C VAL A 30 10.09 -23.34 -2.65
N ASP A 31 9.80 -23.69 -1.40
CA ASP A 31 10.29 -24.91 -0.79
C ASP A 31 9.47 -26.15 -1.19
N GLU A 32 9.86 -27.32 -0.69
CA GLU A 32 9.21 -28.60 -0.98
C GLU A 32 7.74 -28.65 -0.52
N ASN A 33 7.38 -27.85 0.47
CA ASN A 33 6.01 -27.75 0.99
C ASN A 33 5.18 -26.70 0.26
N GLY A 34 5.74 -26.05 -0.76
CA GLY A 34 5.08 -24.98 -1.53
C GLY A 34 5.12 -23.61 -0.85
N VAL A 35 5.93 -23.42 0.20
CA VAL A 35 6.02 -22.15 0.91
C VAL A 35 6.98 -21.22 0.18
N VAL A 36 6.56 -19.96 -0.03
CA VAL A 36 7.39 -18.92 -0.64
C VAL A 36 8.27 -18.28 0.42
N HIS A 37 9.58 -18.32 0.19
CA HIS A 37 10.59 -17.71 1.06
C HIS A 37 11.18 -16.46 0.42
N PHE A 38 11.70 -15.56 1.26
CA PHE A 38 12.43 -14.35 0.85
C PHE A 38 13.73 -14.23 1.64
N SER A 39 14.80 -13.76 0.99
CA SER A 39 16.11 -13.55 1.60
C SER A 39 16.83 -12.36 0.97
N ASP A 40 17.61 -11.64 1.78
CA ASP A 40 18.56 -10.62 1.29
C ASP A 40 19.87 -11.23 0.80
N THR A 41 20.09 -12.53 1.05
CA THR A 41 21.27 -13.29 0.61
C THR A 41 20.90 -14.33 -0.45
N PRO A 42 21.78 -14.53 -1.45
CA PRO A 42 21.52 -15.50 -2.51
C PRO A 42 21.48 -16.93 -1.96
N ASN A 43 20.45 -17.69 -2.38
CA ASN A 43 20.28 -19.10 -2.07
C ASN A 43 20.29 -19.94 -3.36
N GLN A 44 20.71 -21.19 -3.27
CA GLN A 44 20.72 -22.13 -4.39
C GLN A 44 19.30 -22.32 -4.94
N GLY A 45 19.13 -22.08 -6.24
CA GLY A 45 17.82 -22.17 -6.89
C GLY A 45 16.87 -20.98 -6.64
N ALA A 46 17.30 -19.96 -5.90
CA ALA A 46 16.50 -18.76 -5.71
C ALA A 46 16.48 -17.87 -6.97
N LYS A 47 15.32 -17.28 -7.22
CA LYS A 47 15.11 -16.26 -8.25
C LYS A 47 15.35 -14.88 -7.65
N THR A 48 15.92 -13.99 -8.45
CA THR A 48 16.12 -12.59 -8.07
C THR A 48 14.85 -11.79 -8.31
N ILE A 49 14.52 -10.89 -7.37
CA ILE A 49 13.46 -9.90 -7.49
C ILE A 49 14.07 -8.50 -7.31
N ALA A 50 13.77 -7.59 -8.22
CA ALA A 50 14.19 -6.21 -8.10
C ALA A 50 13.27 -5.48 -7.12
N LEU A 51 13.86 -4.82 -6.11
CA LEU A 51 13.12 -3.99 -5.18
C LEU A 51 12.89 -2.61 -5.80
N PRO A 52 11.74 -1.97 -5.53
CA PRO A 52 11.50 -0.61 -5.98
C PRO A 52 12.50 0.36 -5.34
N ASN A 53 12.87 1.40 -6.09
CA ASN A 53 13.73 2.46 -5.56
C ASN A 53 12.95 3.24 -4.49
N LEU A 54 13.38 3.15 -3.23
CA LEU A 54 12.73 3.84 -2.10
C LEU A 54 12.85 5.37 -2.19
N GLU A 55 13.89 5.86 -2.86
CA GLU A 55 14.13 7.30 -3.09
C GLU A 55 13.32 7.84 -4.28
N ALA A 56 12.56 7.00 -4.98
CA ALA A 56 11.67 7.45 -6.04
C ALA A 56 10.47 8.21 -5.44
N SER A 57 10.09 9.32 -6.08
CA SER A 57 8.85 10.02 -5.74
C SER A 57 7.66 9.08 -5.90
N ALA A 58 6.78 9.04 -4.91
CA ALA A 58 5.50 8.35 -5.04
C ALA A 58 4.73 8.90 -6.25
N PRO A 59 4.04 8.04 -7.02
CA PRO A 59 3.15 8.51 -8.08
C PRO A 59 2.04 9.40 -7.50
N ALA A 60 1.54 10.31 -8.33
CA ALA A 60 0.39 11.14 -7.94
C ALA A 60 -0.83 10.24 -7.65
N PRO A 61 -1.61 10.52 -6.60
CA PRO A 61 -2.81 9.75 -6.30
C PRO A 61 -3.84 9.90 -7.42
N GLU A 62 -4.39 8.77 -7.87
CA GLU A 62 -5.55 8.76 -8.77
C GLU A 62 -6.81 8.91 -7.92
N VAL A 63 -7.58 9.97 -8.18
CA VAL A 63 -8.92 10.14 -7.62
C VAL A 63 -9.94 9.94 -8.73
N GLU A 64 -10.95 9.11 -8.48
CA GLU A 64 -12.10 9.01 -9.38
C GLU A 64 -12.73 10.40 -9.52
N SER A 65 -12.95 10.84 -10.76
CA SER A 65 -13.48 12.17 -11.04
C SER A 65 -14.85 12.34 -10.38
N THR A 66 -14.93 13.28 -9.44
CA THR A 66 -16.21 13.77 -8.90
C THR A 66 -16.84 14.68 -9.95
N GLU A 67 -17.34 14.10 -11.04
CA GLU A 67 -18.17 14.84 -11.98
C GLU A 67 -19.48 15.22 -11.26
N SER A 68 -19.44 16.42 -10.68
CA SER A 68 -20.51 17.26 -10.17
C SER A 68 -21.83 16.56 -9.79
N LEU A 69 -21.98 16.23 -8.51
CA LEU A 69 -23.28 16.01 -7.87
C LEU A 69 -24.07 17.33 -7.73
N ALA A 70 -24.20 18.10 -8.81
CA ALA A 70 -25.03 19.29 -8.82
C ALA A 70 -26.51 18.85 -8.71
N PRO A 71 -27.26 19.30 -7.69
CA PRO A 71 -28.69 19.01 -7.62
C PRO A 71 -29.38 19.65 -8.83
N GLN A 72 -29.89 18.83 -9.74
CA GLN A 72 -30.79 19.30 -10.78
C GLN A 72 -32.11 19.71 -10.13
N ALA A 73 -32.25 21.00 -9.81
CA ALA A 73 -33.53 21.61 -9.54
C ALA A 73 -34.33 21.61 -10.84
N LYS A 74 -35.12 20.56 -11.06
CA LYS A 74 -36.10 20.51 -12.15
C LYS A 74 -37.47 20.82 -11.58
N ALA A 75 -38.02 21.92 -12.10
CA ALA A 75 -39.33 22.46 -11.79
C ALA A 75 -40.45 21.43 -11.95
N ALA A 76 -41.43 21.51 -11.05
CA ALA A 76 -42.69 20.77 -11.16
C ALA A 76 -43.51 21.24 -12.37
N PRO A 77 -44.24 20.31 -12.99
CA PRO A 77 -45.64 20.55 -13.32
C PRO A 77 -46.55 19.46 -12.73
N GLU A 78 -47.73 19.90 -12.30
CA GLU A 78 -48.87 19.09 -11.85
C GLU A 78 -49.67 18.55 -13.07
N PRO A 79 -50.72 17.71 -12.90
CA PRO A 79 -50.67 16.27 -13.18
C PRO A 79 -51.63 15.84 -14.30
N GLU A 80 -51.32 14.78 -15.05
CA GLU A 80 -52.35 14.08 -15.84
C GLU A 80 -51.97 12.62 -16.13
N GLU A 81 -52.90 11.74 -15.73
CA GLU A 81 -53.26 10.40 -16.23
C GLU A 81 -52.29 9.20 -16.13
N GLU A 82 -52.62 8.37 -15.13
CA GLU A 82 -52.78 6.90 -15.16
C GLU A 82 -52.08 6.11 -16.28
N LEU A 83 -50.94 5.49 -15.93
CA LEU A 83 -50.60 4.14 -16.38
C LEU A 83 -49.99 3.39 -15.20
N GLU A 84 -50.66 2.33 -14.75
CA GLU A 84 -50.15 1.38 -13.78
C GLU A 84 -48.91 0.65 -14.33
N LYS A 85 -47.74 1.30 -14.25
CA LYS A 85 -46.48 0.60 -14.26
C LYS A 85 -46.16 0.32 -12.80
N LYS A 86 -46.31 -0.94 -12.38
CA LYS A 86 -45.81 -1.41 -11.09
C LYS A 86 -44.31 -1.11 -11.05
N SER A 87 -44.02 0.05 -10.50
CA SER A 87 -42.70 0.63 -10.41
C SER A 87 -41.99 -0.24 -9.39
N ASP A 88 -41.14 -1.14 -9.89
CA ASP A 88 -40.11 -1.80 -9.08
C ASP A 88 -39.10 -0.72 -8.70
N LYS A 89 -39.53 0.16 -7.79
CA LYS A 89 -38.66 1.15 -7.18
C LYS A 89 -37.70 0.34 -6.32
N PRO A 90 -36.38 0.49 -6.50
CA PRO A 90 -35.44 -0.16 -5.60
C PRO A 90 -35.82 0.23 -4.18
N GLN A 91 -35.98 -0.76 -3.31
CA GLN A 91 -36.30 -0.50 -1.92
C GLN A 91 -35.24 0.44 -1.34
N PRO A 92 -35.65 1.42 -0.51
CA PRO A 92 -34.71 2.35 0.09
C PRO A 92 -33.68 1.57 0.93
N LEU A 93 -32.42 1.99 0.82
CA LEU A 93 -31.33 1.43 1.62
C LEU A 93 -31.65 1.64 3.10
N GLN A 94 -31.80 0.54 3.85
CA GLN A 94 -31.98 0.60 5.29
C GLN A 94 -30.62 0.60 5.96
N LEU A 95 -30.32 1.69 6.67
CA LEU A 95 -29.10 1.85 7.45
C LEU A 95 -29.46 1.83 8.94
N ALA A 96 -28.77 1.01 9.71
CA ALA A 96 -28.84 1.01 11.17
C ALA A 96 -27.49 1.51 11.71
N MET A 97 -27.54 2.56 12.53
CA MET A 97 -26.36 3.01 13.29
C MET A 97 -26.37 2.33 14.64
N LEU A 98 -25.33 1.55 14.93
CA LEU A 98 -25.15 0.89 16.23
C LEU A 98 -24.23 1.74 17.11
N THR A 99 -24.56 1.81 18.40
CA THR A 99 -23.67 2.41 19.41
C THR A 99 -22.72 1.34 19.93
N PRO A 100 -21.40 1.60 19.96
CA PRO A 100 -20.44 0.65 20.49
C PRO A 100 -20.67 0.39 21.98
N GLN A 101 -20.40 -0.83 22.42
CA GLN A 101 -20.39 -1.20 23.83
C GLN A 101 -19.14 -0.66 24.55
N HIS A 102 -19.16 -0.70 25.88
CA HIS A 102 -18.00 -0.31 26.68
C HIS A 102 -16.79 -1.18 26.32
N ASN A 103 -15.66 -0.54 25.99
CA ASN A 103 -14.41 -1.14 25.51
C ASN A 103 -14.41 -1.70 24.06
N GLU A 104 -15.42 -1.40 23.23
CA GLU A 104 -15.31 -1.63 21.79
C GLU A 104 -14.47 -0.54 21.11
N THR A 105 -13.74 -0.91 20.06
CA THR A 105 -12.84 -0.01 19.33
C THR A 105 -13.43 0.33 17.96
N ILE A 106 -13.49 1.62 17.63
CA ILE A 106 -13.84 2.10 16.30
C ILE A 106 -12.57 2.34 15.50
N ARG A 107 -12.37 1.58 14.41
CA ARG A 107 -11.20 1.75 13.52
C ARG A 107 -11.56 2.62 12.33
N SER A 108 -10.74 3.63 12.06
CA SER A 108 -10.82 4.38 10.81
C SER A 108 -10.19 3.60 9.66
N ASN A 109 -10.90 3.46 8.54
CA ASN A 109 -10.33 2.90 7.31
C ASN A 109 -9.48 3.92 6.53
N ARG A 110 -9.42 5.19 6.96
CA ARG A 110 -8.61 6.24 6.30
C ARG A 110 -7.13 6.23 6.70
N GLY A 111 -6.69 5.26 7.49
CA GLY A 111 -5.28 5.14 7.89
C GLY A 111 -4.78 6.23 8.84
N LEU A 112 -5.69 6.98 9.47
CA LEU A 112 -5.36 7.95 10.51
C LEU A 112 -5.23 7.19 11.84
N ILE A 113 -4.09 7.33 12.50
CA ILE A 113 -3.83 6.88 13.87
C ILE A 113 -4.15 7.98 14.88
#